data_AF-A0A519UE24-F1
#
_entry.id   AF-A0A519UE24-F1
#
_cell.length_a   1.000
_cell.length_b   1.000
_cell.length_c   1.000
_cell.angle_alpha   90.00
_cell.angle_beta   90.00
_cell.angle_gamma   90.00
#
_symmetry.space_group_name_H-M   'P 1'
#
loop_
_entity.id
_entity.type
_entity.pdbx_description
1 polymer ?
#
loop_
_entity_poly.entity_id
_entity_poly.type
_entity_poly.pdbx_seq_one_letter_code
_entity_poly.pdbx_strand_id
1 'polypeptide(L)'
;MSLPKFAPPRSFHAELKRRAAQYFQTEAKAQTGNPALLGKAILLVSSLVALYVHLVFFTPALGWALVECVALGTVMALVGFNVMHDGAHGSFSRHPRLNRAAAFTLDVLGGSSYMWDAKHNTVHHMYTNIDGVDDDLDIQPWMRVAPEQRRYRAHRFQHLYFWLLYGMLYITWVLFTDYQKYFTRRIGSVPLKPMSGTDQVTFWGFKALNLVLYGALPIYLVGFWGWLVGFLLTGWVAGFVLSIVFQLAHTVEHTAFPVPHAVTNKLEDEWAIHQLRTTA
;
A
#
# COMPACT_ATOMS: atom_id res chain seq x y z
N MET A 1 -13.61 -19.35 -6.47
CA MET A 1 -12.88 -20.00 -7.58
C MET A 1 -11.54 -20.46 -7.04
N SER A 2 -10.92 -21.48 -7.65
CA SER A 2 -9.53 -21.84 -7.32
C SER A 2 -8.57 -20.76 -7.84
N LEU A 3 -7.47 -20.52 -7.12
CA LEU A 3 -6.43 -19.62 -7.61
C LEU A 3 -5.69 -20.22 -8.81
N PRO A 4 -5.23 -19.39 -9.76
CA PRO A 4 -4.42 -19.86 -10.87
C PRO A 4 -3.16 -20.58 -10.39
N LYS A 5 -2.73 -21.61 -11.14
CA LYS A 5 -1.50 -22.35 -10.83
C LYS A 5 -0.41 -22.01 -11.84
N PHE A 6 0.74 -21.57 -11.35
CA PHE A 6 1.94 -21.37 -12.16
C PHE A 6 2.52 -22.68 -12.69
N ALA A 7 3.25 -22.60 -13.80
CA ALA A 7 4.07 -23.71 -14.24
C ALA A 7 5.13 -24.02 -13.16
N PRO A 8 5.56 -25.29 -13.04
CA PRO A 8 6.60 -25.67 -12.09
C PRO A 8 7.87 -24.82 -12.30
N PRO A 9 8.54 -24.39 -11.22
CA PRO A 9 9.78 -23.65 -11.34
C PRO A 9 10.81 -24.50 -12.09
N ARG A 10 11.47 -23.89 -13.06
CA ARG A 10 12.57 -24.46 -13.82
C ARG A 10 13.88 -23.95 -13.20
N SER A 11 14.73 -23.28 -13.98
CA SER A 11 16.01 -22.74 -13.54
C SER A 11 16.02 -21.23 -13.34
N PHE A 12 15.02 -20.50 -13.86
CA PHE A 12 15.09 -19.04 -13.97
C PHE A 12 15.07 -18.36 -12.58
N HIS A 13 14.11 -18.69 -11.72
CA HIS A 13 14.07 -18.16 -10.35
C HIS A 13 15.34 -18.49 -9.54
N ALA A 14 15.88 -19.71 -9.68
CA ALA A 14 17.10 -20.11 -8.98
C ALA A 14 18.32 -19.31 -9.46
N GLU A 15 18.45 -19.13 -10.77
CA GLU A 15 19.54 -18.33 -11.36
C GLU A 15 19.41 -16.85 -11.01
N LEU A 16 18.20 -16.29 -11.00
CA LEU A 16 17.92 -14.91 -10.58
C LEU A 16 18.38 -14.69 -9.12
N LYS A 17 18.00 -15.59 -8.21
CA LYS A 17 18.45 -15.55 -6.81
C LYS A 17 19.95 -15.66 -6.68
N ARG A 18 20.58 -16.58 -7.43
CA ARG A 18 22.04 -16.77 -7.42
C ARG A 18 22.76 -15.48 -7.85
N ARG A 19 22.33 -14.85 -8.95
CA ARG A 19 22.93 -13.61 -9.46
C ARG A 19 22.71 -12.43 -8.50
N ALA A 20 21.51 -12.30 -7.95
CA ALA A 20 21.22 -11.26 -6.96
C ALA A 20 22.11 -11.42 -5.72
N ALA A 21 22.24 -12.63 -5.18
CA ALA A 21 23.11 -12.92 -4.04
C ALA A 21 24.59 -12.64 -4.37
N GLN A 22 25.05 -13.05 -5.56
CA GLN A 22 26.41 -12.79 -6.02
C GLN A 22 26.72 -11.29 -6.09
N TYR A 23 25.79 -10.46 -6.59
CA TYR A 23 25.95 -9.00 -6.61
C TYR A 23 26.21 -8.41 -5.22
N PHE A 24 25.39 -8.76 -4.22
CA PHE A 24 25.58 -8.24 -2.86
C PHE A 24 26.90 -8.68 -2.23
N GLN A 25 27.35 -9.91 -2.51
CA GLN A 25 28.64 -10.41 -2.05
C GLN A 25 29.81 -9.68 -2.71
N THR A 26 29.79 -9.54 -4.05
CA THR A 26 30.85 -8.86 -4.82
C THR A 26 30.97 -7.38 -4.46
N GLU A 27 29.84 -6.72 -4.23
CA GLU A 27 29.80 -5.30 -3.85
C GLU A 27 30.02 -5.04 -2.35
N ALA A 28 30.18 -6.10 -1.54
CA ALA A 28 30.23 -6.03 -0.08
C ALA A 28 29.07 -5.22 0.54
N LYS A 29 27.87 -5.33 -0.05
CA LYS A 29 26.65 -4.62 0.37
C LYS A 29 25.74 -5.56 1.16
N ALA A 30 25.15 -5.07 2.23
CA ALA A 30 24.08 -5.78 2.92
C ALA A 30 22.82 -5.84 2.04
N GLN A 31 22.04 -6.91 2.17
CA GLN A 31 20.72 -7.07 1.53
C GLN A 31 19.60 -6.31 2.27
N THR A 32 19.94 -5.72 3.42
CA THR A 32 19.04 -4.92 4.26
C THR A 32 19.46 -3.46 4.25
N GLY A 33 18.61 -2.61 4.83
CA GLY A 33 18.81 -1.18 4.94
C GLY A 33 20.17 -0.75 5.46
N ASN A 34 20.57 0.44 5.02
CA ASN A 34 21.84 1.08 5.34
C ASN A 34 21.60 2.39 6.14
N PRO A 35 22.65 3.11 6.57
CA PRO A 35 22.48 4.36 7.29
C PRO A 35 21.70 5.45 6.51
N ALA A 36 21.78 5.46 5.18
CA ALA A 36 21.03 6.39 4.35
C ALA A 36 19.51 6.12 4.42
N LEU A 37 19.10 4.84 4.42
CA LEU A 37 17.71 4.45 4.64
C LEU A 37 17.22 4.91 6.02
N LEU A 38 18.03 4.70 7.07
CA LEU A 38 17.69 5.13 8.42
C LEU A 38 17.56 6.66 8.51
N GLY A 39 18.49 7.40 7.90
CA GLY A 39 18.41 8.87 7.83
C GLY A 39 17.14 9.37 7.13
N LYS A 40 16.77 8.75 5.99
CA LYS A 40 15.51 9.01 5.29
C LYS A 40 14.31 8.74 6.19
N ALA A 41 14.31 7.61 6.90
CA ALA A 41 13.20 7.24 7.80
C ALA A 41 13.05 8.22 8.96
N ILE A 42 14.15 8.61 9.61
CA ILE A 42 14.14 9.61 10.68
C ILE A 42 13.59 10.94 10.16
N LEU A 43 14.09 11.42 9.02
CA LEU A 43 13.60 12.67 8.41
C LEU A 43 12.09 12.63 8.16
N LEU A 44 11.59 11.55 7.54
CA LEU A 44 10.17 11.41 7.20
C LEU A 44 9.28 11.31 8.45
N VAL A 45 9.66 10.47 9.43
CA VAL A 45 8.88 10.30 10.67
C VAL A 45 8.94 11.56 11.53
N SER A 46 10.09 12.23 11.64
CA SER A 46 10.19 13.51 12.35
C SER A 46 9.38 14.60 11.67
N SER A 47 9.36 14.65 10.33
CA SER A 47 8.54 15.61 9.58
C SER A 47 7.05 15.34 9.80
N LEU A 48 6.63 14.07 9.80
CA LEU A 48 5.25 13.66 10.08
C LEU A 48 4.81 14.18 11.45
N VAL A 49 5.63 13.92 12.48
CA VAL A 49 5.33 14.35 13.86
C VAL A 49 5.33 15.87 13.97
N ALA A 50 6.31 16.57 13.38
CA ALA A 50 6.39 18.03 13.43
C ALA A 50 5.18 18.71 12.78
N LEU A 51 4.80 18.26 11.57
CA LEU A 51 3.64 18.79 10.85
C LEU A 51 2.34 18.53 11.62
N TYR A 52 2.15 17.30 12.10
CA TYR A 52 0.98 16.95 12.90
C TYR A 52 0.90 17.81 14.18
N VAL A 53 2.01 17.94 14.90
CA VAL A 53 2.06 18.74 16.13
C VAL A 53 1.74 20.21 15.86
N HIS A 54 2.32 20.80 14.81
CA HIS A 54 2.06 22.20 14.48
C HIS A 54 0.60 22.44 14.09
N LEU A 55 0.05 21.61 13.19
CA LEU A 55 -1.35 21.69 12.78
C LEU A 55 -2.32 21.56 13.95
N VAL A 56 -2.10 20.58 14.83
CA VAL A 56 -3.08 20.19 15.85
C VAL A 56 -2.96 21.02 17.13
N PHE A 57 -1.74 21.43 17.53
CA PHE A 57 -1.52 22.11 18.81
C PHE A 57 -1.19 23.60 18.69
N PHE A 58 -0.66 24.05 17.55
CA PHE A 58 -0.31 25.46 17.35
C PHE A 58 -1.29 26.21 16.44
N THR A 59 -2.16 25.47 15.73
CA THR A 59 -3.29 26.00 14.96
C THR A 59 -2.90 27.18 14.06
N PRO A 60 -2.00 26.96 13.07
CA PRO A 60 -1.49 28.04 12.24
C PRO A 60 -2.62 28.73 11.45
N ALA A 61 -2.35 29.95 10.98
CA ALA A 61 -3.30 30.68 10.13
C ALA A 61 -3.70 29.86 8.90
N LEU A 62 -4.95 30.01 8.45
CA LEU A 62 -5.58 29.13 7.46
C LEU A 62 -4.71 28.84 6.22
N GLY A 63 -4.06 29.84 5.65
CA GLY A 63 -3.19 29.64 4.48
C GLY A 63 -2.03 28.68 4.76
N TRP A 64 -1.36 28.83 5.89
CA TRP A 64 -0.28 27.93 6.33
C TRP A 64 -0.81 26.55 6.71
N ALA A 65 -1.96 26.48 7.39
CA ALA A 65 -2.59 25.21 7.74
C ALA A 65 -2.92 24.37 6.49
N LEU A 66 -3.42 24.98 5.41
CA LEU A 66 -3.70 24.27 4.17
C LEU A 66 -2.44 23.74 3.49
N VAL A 67 -1.36 24.53 3.46
CA VAL A 67 -0.05 24.10 2.93
C VAL A 67 0.50 22.93 3.76
N GLU A 68 0.40 23.01 5.08
CA GLU A 68 0.86 21.96 5.97
C GLU A 68 0.02 20.68 5.87
N CYS A 69 -1.30 20.77 5.62
CA CYS A 69 -2.13 19.59 5.32
C CYS A 69 -1.67 18.87 4.04
N VAL A 70 -1.31 19.62 2.99
CA VAL A 70 -0.74 19.04 1.75
C VAL A 70 0.62 18.39 2.05
N ALA A 71 1.47 19.07 2.81
CA ALA A 71 2.77 18.52 3.21
C ALA A 71 2.60 17.26 4.06
N LEU A 72 1.67 17.27 5.02
CA LEU A 72 1.38 16.14 5.90
C LEU A 72 0.90 14.93 5.08
N GLY A 73 -0.04 15.13 4.15
CA GLY A 73 -0.52 14.04 3.29
C GLY A 73 0.60 13.44 2.44
N THR A 74 1.48 14.29 1.91
CA THR A 74 2.67 13.86 1.15
C THR A 74 3.62 13.05 2.03
N VAL A 75 3.94 13.55 3.23
CA VAL A 75 4.83 12.86 4.17
C VAL A 75 4.22 11.53 4.66
N MET A 76 2.91 11.46 4.90
CA MET A 76 2.20 10.22 5.24
C MET A 76 2.37 9.17 4.14
N ALA A 77 2.18 9.55 2.87
CA ALA A 77 2.41 8.65 1.74
C ALA A 77 3.88 8.20 1.66
N LEU A 78 4.82 9.12 1.85
CA LEU A 78 6.25 8.80 1.84
C LEU A 78 6.65 7.88 2.98
N VAL A 79 6.13 8.06 4.21
CA VAL A 79 6.33 7.11 5.32
C VAL A 79 5.79 5.73 4.96
N GLY A 80 4.59 5.67 4.38
CA GLY A 80 4.00 4.42 3.90
C GLY A 80 4.90 3.68 2.90
N PHE A 81 5.44 4.39 1.91
CA PHE A 81 6.25 3.77 0.85
C PHE A 81 7.73 3.55 1.23
N ASN A 82 8.30 4.37 2.11
CA ASN A 82 9.75 4.39 2.36
C ASN A 82 10.16 3.86 3.74
N VAL A 83 9.20 3.60 4.63
CA VAL A 83 9.44 3.08 5.97
C VAL A 83 8.58 1.85 6.20
N MET A 84 7.26 1.99 6.05
CA MET A 84 6.36 0.85 6.23
C MET A 84 6.62 -0.27 5.24
N HIS A 85 6.64 0.04 3.94
CA HIS A 85 6.84 -0.95 2.87
C HIS A 85 8.13 -1.75 3.07
N ASP A 86 9.27 -1.06 3.23
CA ASP A 86 10.57 -1.69 3.50
C ASP A 86 10.55 -2.56 4.78
N GLY A 87 9.84 -2.10 5.82
CA GLY A 87 9.64 -2.85 7.05
C GLY A 87 8.81 -4.12 6.85
N ALA A 88 7.73 -4.02 6.08
CA ALA A 88 6.82 -5.12 5.78
C ALA A 88 7.45 -6.18 4.86
N HIS A 89 8.40 -5.78 4.00
CA HIS A 89 9.23 -6.70 3.22
C HIS A 89 10.43 -7.27 4.01
N GLY A 90 10.66 -6.80 5.24
CA GLY A 90 11.79 -7.23 6.07
C GLY A 90 13.15 -6.72 5.60
N SER A 91 13.18 -5.78 4.66
CA SER A 91 14.41 -5.22 4.09
C SER A 91 14.92 -4.02 4.88
N PHE A 92 14.09 -3.37 5.70
CA PHE A 92 14.48 -2.16 6.43
C PHE A 92 15.68 -2.34 7.38
N SER A 93 15.80 -3.50 8.03
CA SER A 93 16.90 -3.84 8.93
C SER A 93 17.16 -5.34 9.00
N ARG A 94 18.37 -5.73 9.40
CA ARG A 94 18.67 -7.12 9.78
C ARG A 94 17.92 -7.59 11.03
N HIS A 95 17.40 -6.66 11.85
CA HIS A 95 16.71 -7.00 13.08
C HIS A 95 15.18 -7.05 12.85
N PRO A 96 14.53 -8.22 13.03
CA PRO A 96 13.09 -8.37 12.77
C PRO A 96 12.20 -7.40 13.57
N ARG A 97 12.61 -7.02 14.79
CA ARG A 97 11.87 -6.06 15.61
C ARG A 97 11.82 -4.66 14.98
N LEU A 98 12.90 -4.23 14.32
CA LEU A 98 12.94 -2.94 13.64
C LEU A 98 12.11 -2.95 12.37
N ASN A 99 12.14 -4.05 11.61
CA ASN A 99 11.24 -4.24 10.46
C ASN A 99 9.77 -4.16 10.89
N ARG A 100 9.42 -4.83 12.00
CA ARG A 100 8.06 -4.79 12.54
C ARG A 100 7.66 -3.39 13.01
N ALA A 101 8.56 -2.67 13.67
CA ALA A 101 8.31 -1.29 14.09
C ALA A 101 8.11 -0.35 12.88
N ALA A 102 8.92 -0.51 11.83
CA ALA A 102 8.76 0.21 10.57
C ALA A 102 7.43 -0.13 9.90
N ALA A 103 7.05 -1.42 9.84
CA ALA A 103 5.76 -1.87 9.32
C ALA A 103 4.56 -1.26 10.08
N PHE A 104 4.65 -1.18 11.41
CA PHE A 104 3.61 -0.59 12.27
C PHE A 104 3.41 0.92 12.08
N THR A 105 4.25 1.61 11.31
CA THR A 105 3.94 2.99 10.94
C THR A 105 2.66 3.09 10.10
N LEU A 106 2.28 2.07 9.31
CA LEU A 106 0.96 2.03 8.67
C LEU A 106 -0.17 1.88 9.68
N ASP A 107 0.01 1.06 10.72
CA ASP A 107 -1.01 0.86 11.74
C ASP A 107 -1.29 2.16 12.51
N VAL A 108 -0.25 2.95 12.83
CA VAL A 108 -0.40 4.30 13.40
C VAL A 108 -1.17 5.22 12.44
N LEU A 109 -0.85 5.15 11.15
CA LEU A 109 -1.53 5.89 10.08
C LEU A 109 -2.93 5.32 9.76
N GLY A 110 -3.42 4.32 10.49
CA GLY A 110 -4.79 3.83 10.38
C GLY A 110 -5.02 2.74 9.36
N GLY A 111 -4.00 2.26 8.67
CA GLY A 111 -4.09 1.00 7.93
C GLY A 111 -3.87 -0.21 8.85
N SER A 112 -3.71 -1.39 8.29
CA SER A 112 -3.29 -2.59 9.02
C SER A 112 -2.12 -3.24 8.29
N SER A 113 -0.96 -3.35 8.95
CA SER A 113 0.20 -4.04 8.37
C SER A 113 -0.09 -5.52 8.10
N TYR A 114 -0.94 -6.16 8.91
CA TYR A 114 -1.40 -7.53 8.66
C TYR A 114 -2.20 -7.65 7.36
N MET A 115 -3.21 -6.78 7.18
CA MET A 115 -4.03 -6.80 5.96
C MET A 115 -3.21 -6.42 4.74
N TRP A 116 -2.29 -5.48 4.91
CA TRP A 116 -1.39 -5.06 3.85
C TRP A 116 -0.42 -6.18 3.45
N ASP A 117 0.21 -6.89 4.40
CA ASP A 117 1.07 -8.04 4.10
C ASP A 117 0.29 -9.16 3.38
N ALA A 118 -0.91 -9.48 3.87
CA ALA A 118 -1.76 -10.46 3.22
C ALA A 118 -2.15 -10.03 1.79
N LYS A 119 -2.49 -8.76 1.58
CA LYS A 119 -2.85 -8.22 0.26
C LYS A 119 -1.64 -8.17 -0.67
N HIS A 120 -0.62 -7.45 -0.26
CA HIS A 120 0.50 -7.08 -1.09
C HIS A 120 1.45 -8.28 -1.30
N ASN A 121 1.88 -8.95 -0.23
CA ASN A 121 2.91 -9.99 -0.32
C ASN A 121 2.33 -11.35 -0.73
N THR A 122 1.12 -11.68 -0.29
CA THR A 122 0.53 -13.00 -0.57
C THR A 122 -0.37 -13.03 -1.81
N VAL A 123 -1.05 -11.92 -2.15
CA VAL A 123 -1.94 -11.86 -3.31
C VAL A 123 -1.28 -11.13 -4.47
N HIS A 124 -1.01 -9.83 -4.32
CA HIS A 124 -0.51 -8.98 -5.40
C HIS A 124 0.85 -9.48 -5.95
N HIS A 125 1.88 -9.66 -5.13
CA HIS A 125 3.20 -10.20 -5.56
C HIS A 125 3.15 -11.65 -6.05
N MET A 126 2.05 -12.36 -5.83
CA MET A 126 1.88 -13.71 -6.35
C MET A 126 1.12 -13.74 -7.66
N TYR A 127 0.18 -12.82 -7.90
CA TYR A 127 -0.79 -12.86 -8.99
C TYR A 127 -0.95 -11.50 -9.69
N THR A 128 0.11 -10.71 -9.76
CA THR A 128 0.11 -9.36 -10.34
C THR A 128 -0.51 -9.35 -11.74
N ASN A 129 -1.35 -8.36 -12.02
CA ASN A 129 -2.04 -8.19 -13.32
C ASN A 129 -2.98 -9.34 -13.74
N ILE A 130 -3.39 -10.21 -12.81
CA ILE A 130 -4.43 -11.22 -13.07
C ILE A 130 -5.79 -10.67 -12.62
N ASP A 131 -6.63 -10.27 -13.58
CA ASP A 131 -7.98 -9.74 -13.30
C ASP A 131 -8.83 -10.73 -12.48
N GLY A 132 -9.53 -10.22 -11.48
CA GLY A 132 -10.34 -11.03 -10.55
C GLY A 132 -9.56 -11.74 -9.43
N VAL A 133 -8.23 -11.67 -9.43
CA VAL A 133 -7.37 -12.17 -8.34
C VAL A 133 -6.58 -11.03 -7.70
N ASP A 134 -5.96 -10.18 -8.50
CA ASP A 134 -5.21 -9.02 -8.02
C ASP A 134 -6.17 -7.91 -7.54
N ASP A 135 -6.26 -7.74 -6.21
CA ASP A 135 -7.13 -6.74 -5.55
C ASP A 135 -6.71 -5.30 -5.91
N ASP A 136 -5.50 -5.07 -6.42
CA ASP A 136 -5.05 -3.74 -6.89
C ASP A 136 -5.71 -3.33 -8.23
N LEU A 137 -6.29 -4.27 -8.98
CA LEU A 137 -7.07 -4.00 -10.20
C LEU A 137 -8.56 -3.74 -9.93
N ASP A 138 -9.04 -4.00 -8.71
CA ASP A 138 -10.47 -4.01 -8.37
C ASP A 138 -11.02 -2.62 -8.04
N ILE A 139 -10.92 -1.71 -9.01
CA ILE A 139 -11.53 -0.36 -8.98
C ILE A 139 -12.86 -0.35 -9.77
N GLN A 140 -13.31 -1.51 -10.25
CA GLN A 140 -14.54 -1.62 -11.02
C GLN A 140 -15.78 -1.26 -10.18
N PRO A 141 -16.86 -0.72 -10.79
CA PRO A 141 -16.98 -0.36 -12.20
C PRO A 141 -16.39 1.03 -12.54
N TRP A 142 -15.79 1.72 -11.56
CA TRP A 142 -15.42 3.14 -11.65
C TRP A 142 -14.26 3.42 -12.60
N MET A 143 -13.23 2.57 -12.59
CA MET A 143 -12.10 2.66 -13.53
C MET A 143 -11.89 1.34 -14.26
N ARG A 144 -11.28 1.45 -15.45
CA ARG A 144 -10.79 0.31 -16.22
C ARG A 144 -9.27 0.37 -16.26
N VAL A 145 -8.64 -0.51 -15.51
CA VAL A 145 -7.18 -0.57 -15.32
C VAL A 145 -6.53 -1.82 -15.91
N ALA A 146 -7.33 -2.78 -16.39
CA ALA A 146 -6.85 -3.93 -17.15
C ALA A 146 -7.62 -4.14 -18.48
N PRO A 147 -7.00 -4.75 -19.51
CA PRO A 147 -7.62 -4.97 -20.83
C PRO A 147 -8.90 -5.83 -20.80
N GLU A 148 -8.97 -6.82 -19.93
CA GLU A 148 -10.04 -7.82 -19.83
C GLU A 148 -11.31 -7.23 -19.19
N GLN A 149 -11.16 -6.13 -18.46
CA GLN A 149 -12.23 -5.48 -17.73
C GLN A 149 -13.25 -4.86 -18.68
N ARG A 150 -14.53 -5.00 -18.34
CA ARG A 150 -15.64 -4.44 -19.12
C ARG A 150 -15.51 -2.93 -19.24
N ARG A 151 -15.50 -2.42 -20.48
CA ARG A 151 -15.49 -0.98 -20.75
C ARG A 151 -16.90 -0.39 -20.64
N TYR A 152 -17.07 0.58 -19.75
CA TYR A 152 -18.28 1.40 -19.62
C TYR A 152 -18.11 2.75 -20.31
N ARG A 153 -19.23 3.42 -20.62
CA ARG A 153 -19.21 4.73 -21.30
C ARG A 153 -18.46 5.80 -20.52
N ALA A 154 -18.52 5.75 -19.18
CA ALA A 154 -17.83 6.69 -18.31
C ALA A 154 -16.30 6.62 -18.49
N HIS A 155 -15.73 5.43 -18.76
CA HIS A 155 -14.28 5.23 -18.85
C HIS A 155 -13.59 6.08 -19.92
N ARG A 156 -14.32 6.59 -20.93
CA ARG A 156 -13.76 7.56 -21.89
C ARG A 156 -13.29 8.86 -21.22
N PHE A 157 -13.80 9.16 -20.03
CA PHE A 157 -13.46 10.33 -19.22
C PHE A 157 -12.60 9.98 -17.99
N GLN A 158 -12.10 8.75 -17.87
CA GLN A 158 -11.32 8.35 -16.69
C GLN A 158 -10.07 9.19 -16.47
N HIS A 159 -9.47 9.70 -17.55
CA HIS A 159 -8.37 10.67 -17.51
C HIS A 159 -8.72 12.02 -16.84
N LEU A 160 -10.01 12.31 -16.62
CA LEU A 160 -10.47 13.50 -15.91
C LEU A 160 -10.81 13.19 -14.45
N TYR A 161 -11.52 12.09 -14.18
CA TYR A 161 -12.00 11.79 -12.83
C TYR A 161 -11.06 10.90 -12.00
N PHE A 162 -9.97 10.37 -12.58
CA PHE A 162 -9.03 9.53 -11.83
C PHE A 162 -8.39 10.29 -10.66
N TRP A 163 -8.14 11.60 -10.79
CA TRP A 163 -7.62 12.45 -9.71
C TRP A 163 -8.45 12.31 -8.43
N LEU A 164 -9.78 12.33 -8.56
CA LEU A 164 -10.68 12.16 -7.43
C LEU A 164 -10.58 10.74 -6.86
N LEU A 165 -10.68 9.71 -7.70
CA LEU A 165 -10.68 8.31 -7.26
C LEU A 165 -9.37 7.91 -6.61
N TYR A 166 -8.23 8.33 -7.17
CA TYR A 166 -6.91 8.08 -6.62
C TYR A 166 -6.74 8.80 -5.27
N GLY A 167 -7.20 10.05 -5.17
CA GLY A 167 -7.20 10.75 -3.89
C GLY A 167 -8.01 10.05 -2.79
N MET A 168 -9.07 9.34 -3.15
CA MET A 168 -9.90 8.62 -2.19
C MET A 168 -9.26 7.34 -1.63
N LEU A 169 -8.12 6.86 -2.16
CA LEU A 169 -7.49 5.61 -1.73
C LEU A 169 -7.26 5.57 -0.22
N TYR A 170 -6.55 6.56 0.35
CA TYR A 170 -6.19 6.55 1.76
C TYR A 170 -7.43 6.70 2.67
N ILE A 171 -8.34 7.61 2.34
CA ILE A 171 -9.58 7.83 3.09
C ILE A 171 -10.43 6.55 3.12
N THR A 172 -10.63 5.91 1.97
CA THR A 172 -11.39 4.67 1.89
C THR A 172 -10.69 3.51 2.59
N TRP A 173 -9.36 3.49 2.57
CA TRP A 173 -8.57 2.48 3.24
C TRP A 173 -8.74 2.54 4.75
N VAL A 174 -8.49 3.70 5.35
CA VAL A 174 -8.54 3.83 6.81
C VAL A 174 -9.95 3.68 7.37
N LEU A 175 -10.98 4.10 6.62
CA LEU A 175 -12.37 4.09 7.08
C LEU A 175 -13.15 2.83 6.72
N PHE A 176 -12.80 2.12 5.64
CA PHE A 176 -13.66 1.06 5.10
C PHE A 176 -12.92 -0.23 4.74
N THR A 177 -11.91 -0.20 3.86
CA THR A 177 -11.46 -1.43 3.19
C THR A 177 -10.79 -2.44 4.13
N ASP A 178 -10.07 -1.98 5.15
CA ASP A 178 -9.51 -2.87 6.18
C ASP A 178 -10.60 -3.53 7.02
N TYR A 179 -11.65 -2.79 7.39
CA TYR A 179 -12.78 -3.34 8.15
C TYR A 179 -13.56 -4.35 7.31
N GLN A 180 -13.81 -4.02 6.04
CA GLN A 180 -14.43 -4.95 5.10
C GLN A 180 -13.61 -6.25 5.00
N LYS A 181 -12.30 -6.16 4.82
CA LYS A 181 -11.40 -7.33 4.76
C LYS A 181 -11.41 -8.11 6.07
N TYR A 182 -11.38 -7.43 7.21
CA TYR A 182 -11.46 -8.05 8.54
C TYR A 182 -12.74 -8.88 8.73
N PHE A 183 -13.91 -8.29 8.45
CA PHE A 183 -15.20 -8.97 8.67
C PHE A 183 -15.51 -10.02 7.61
N THR A 184 -15.15 -9.77 6.35
CA THR A 184 -15.38 -10.75 5.27
C THR A 184 -14.33 -11.87 5.26
N ARG A 185 -13.22 -11.70 5.98
CA ARG A 185 -12.09 -12.63 6.05
C ARG A 185 -11.53 -13.01 4.67
N ARG A 186 -11.51 -12.05 3.75
CA ARG A 186 -11.01 -12.23 2.37
C ARG A 186 -10.42 -10.94 1.81
N ILE A 187 -9.55 -11.09 0.83
CA ILE A 187 -8.99 -10.04 -0.02
C ILE A 187 -9.35 -10.42 -1.46
N GLY A 188 -10.19 -9.62 -2.12
CA GLY A 188 -10.87 -10.04 -3.35
C GLY A 188 -11.49 -11.44 -3.22
N SER A 189 -10.99 -12.38 -4.03
CA SER A 189 -11.40 -13.78 -4.05
C SER A 189 -10.59 -14.72 -3.14
N VAL A 190 -9.55 -14.20 -2.47
CA VAL A 190 -8.60 -14.98 -1.65
C VAL A 190 -8.99 -14.95 -0.17
N PRO A 191 -9.15 -16.11 0.49
CA PRO A 191 -9.43 -16.15 1.93
C PRO A 191 -8.22 -15.69 2.75
N LEU A 192 -8.47 -14.89 3.79
CA LEU A 192 -7.47 -14.49 4.76
C LEU A 192 -7.13 -15.65 5.69
N LYS A 193 -5.85 -15.74 6.08
CA LYS A 193 -5.44 -16.62 7.17
C LYS A 193 -6.13 -16.19 8.47
N PRO A 194 -6.51 -17.12 9.36
CA PRO A 194 -7.05 -16.75 10.66
C PRO A 194 -6.06 -15.88 11.44
N MET A 195 -6.54 -14.74 11.95
CA MET A 195 -5.76 -13.85 12.80
C MET A 195 -5.63 -14.43 14.21
N SER A 196 -4.41 -14.44 14.75
CA SER A 196 -4.18 -14.80 16.15
C SER A 196 -4.83 -13.78 17.09
N GLY A 197 -4.98 -14.12 18.38
CA GLY A 197 -5.49 -13.17 19.38
C GLY A 197 -4.65 -11.89 19.43
N THR A 198 -3.33 -12.01 19.31
CA THR A 198 -2.42 -10.86 19.24
C THR A 198 -2.67 -10.01 18.01
N ASP A 199 -2.85 -10.62 16.83
CA ASP A 199 -3.11 -9.86 15.59
C ASP A 199 -4.43 -9.08 15.68
N GLN A 200 -5.46 -9.67 16.31
CA GLN A 200 -6.75 -9.01 16.52
C GLN A 200 -6.63 -7.82 17.49
N VAL A 201 -5.88 -7.99 18.58
CA VAL A 201 -5.59 -6.89 19.53
C VAL A 201 -4.79 -5.79 18.85
N THR A 202 -3.79 -6.13 18.04
CA THR A 202 -3.01 -5.17 17.25
C THR A 202 -3.92 -4.40 16.30
N PHE A 203 -4.76 -5.08 15.52
CA PHE A 203 -5.69 -4.45 14.59
C PHE A 203 -6.61 -3.44 15.29
N TRP A 204 -7.37 -3.88 16.29
CA TRP A 204 -8.33 -2.99 16.96
C TRP A 204 -7.66 -1.91 17.81
N GLY A 205 -6.54 -2.23 18.45
CA GLY A 205 -5.76 -1.27 19.23
C GLY A 205 -5.24 -0.12 18.36
N PHE A 206 -4.72 -0.42 17.17
CA PHE A 206 -4.26 0.63 16.25
C PHE A 206 -5.41 1.37 15.55
N LYS A 207 -6.55 0.71 15.26
CA LYS A 207 -7.75 1.43 14.79
C LYS A 207 -8.25 2.43 15.84
N ALA A 208 -8.26 2.05 17.12
CA ALA A 208 -8.61 2.97 18.22
C ALA A 208 -7.58 4.10 18.36
N LEU A 209 -6.28 3.78 18.31
CA LEU A 209 -5.21 4.78 18.34
C LEU A 209 -5.35 5.78 17.19
N ASN A 210 -5.57 5.30 15.97
CA ASN A 210 -5.75 6.14 14.80
C ASN A 210 -6.98 7.05 14.92
N LEU A 211 -8.11 6.52 15.38
CA LEU A 211 -9.32 7.32 15.63
C LEU A 211 -9.08 8.42 16.66
N VAL A 212 -8.30 8.14 17.71
CA VAL A 212 -7.95 9.15 18.72
C VAL A 212 -7.00 10.19 18.13
N LEU A 213 -5.90 9.77 17.50
CA LEU A 213 -4.86 10.67 16.98
C LEU A 213 -5.34 11.50 15.79
N TYR A 214 -6.03 10.92 14.81
CA TYR A 214 -6.38 11.62 13.57
C TYR A 214 -7.86 12.04 13.51
N GLY A 215 -8.64 11.73 14.55
CA GLY A 215 -10.05 12.09 14.69
C GLY A 215 -10.32 12.89 15.96
N ALA A 216 -10.44 12.20 17.09
CA ALA A 216 -10.95 12.79 18.33
C ALA A 216 -10.10 13.96 18.85
N LEU A 217 -8.76 13.82 18.86
CA LEU A 217 -7.86 14.84 19.37
C LEU A 217 -7.84 16.10 18.47
N PRO A 218 -7.70 16.00 17.14
CA PRO A 218 -7.86 17.15 16.26
C PRO A 218 -9.24 17.81 16.36
N ILE A 219 -10.33 17.04 16.40
CA ILE A 219 -11.68 17.62 16.55
C ILE A 219 -11.77 18.45 17.83
N TYR A 220 -11.19 17.95 18.93
CA TYR A 220 -11.17 18.66 20.21
C TYR A 220 -10.37 19.97 20.16
N LEU A 221 -9.20 19.97 19.49
CA LEU A 221 -8.29 21.13 19.48
C LEU A 221 -8.60 22.15 18.38
N VAL A 222 -8.96 21.70 17.18
CA VAL A 222 -9.16 22.56 15.99
C VAL A 222 -10.62 22.71 15.57
N GLY A 223 -11.54 22.02 16.24
CA GLY A 223 -12.96 21.99 15.93
C GLY A 223 -13.30 21.08 14.74
N PHE A 224 -14.57 20.67 14.67
CA PHE A 224 -15.03 19.68 13.68
C PHE A 224 -14.79 20.12 12.23
N TRP A 225 -15.09 21.38 11.87
CA TRP A 225 -14.94 21.84 10.49
C TRP A 225 -13.47 22.01 10.08
N GLY A 226 -12.62 22.51 10.98
CA GLY A 226 -11.18 22.59 10.75
C GLY A 226 -10.57 21.21 10.55
N TRP A 227 -10.95 20.27 11.42
CA TRP A 227 -10.58 18.86 11.28
C TRP A 227 -11.07 18.26 9.97
N LEU A 228 -12.34 18.44 9.60
CA LEU A 228 -12.92 17.82 8.41
C LEU A 228 -12.18 18.27 7.14
N VAL A 229 -11.93 19.58 7.00
CA VAL A 229 -11.18 20.12 5.85
C VAL A 229 -9.75 19.59 5.85
N GLY A 230 -9.07 19.62 7.00
CA GLY A 230 -7.69 19.13 7.11
C GLY A 230 -7.57 17.63 6.84
N PHE A 231 -8.48 16.82 7.38
CA PHE A 231 -8.54 15.38 7.19
C PHE A 231 -8.81 15.01 5.73
N LEU A 232 -9.78 15.66 5.08
CA LEU A 232 -10.09 15.43 3.67
C LEU A 232 -8.93 15.83 2.76
N LEU A 233 -8.31 17.00 3.00
CA LEU A 233 -7.18 17.46 2.19
C LEU A 233 -5.94 16.57 2.37
N THR A 234 -5.54 16.33 3.62
CA THR A 234 -4.40 15.46 3.96
C THR A 234 -4.61 14.06 3.41
N GLY A 235 -5.80 13.48 3.63
CA GLY A 235 -6.14 12.14 3.17
C GLY A 235 -6.23 12.05 1.65
N TRP A 236 -6.76 13.08 0.97
CA TRP A 236 -6.81 13.13 -0.48
C TRP A 236 -5.40 13.17 -1.09
N VAL A 237 -4.51 14.02 -0.56
CA VAL A 237 -3.11 14.10 -1.02
C VAL A 237 -2.38 12.78 -0.77
N ALA A 238 -2.52 12.20 0.43
CA ALA A 238 -1.90 10.91 0.75
C ALA A 238 -2.39 9.80 -0.19
N GLY A 239 -3.71 9.71 -0.40
CA GLY A 239 -4.32 8.75 -1.30
C GLY A 239 -3.84 8.91 -2.74
N PHE A 240 -3.75 10.16 -3.22
CA PHE A 240 -3.32 10.44 -4.58
C PHE A 240 -1.86 10.04 -4.79
N VAL A 241 -0.94 10.48 -3.91
CA VAL A 241 0.49 10.12 -4.00
C VAL A 241 0.68 8.61 -3.92
N LEU A 242 0.01 7.92 -3.00
CA LEU A 242 0.07 6.46 -2.89
C LEU A 242 -0.45 5.77 -4.16
N SER A 243 -1.57 6.24 -4.71
CA SER A 243 -2.17 5.65 -5.91
C SER A 243 -1.25 5.78 -7.12
N ILE A 244 -0.58 6.92 -7.29
CA ILE A 244 0.40 7.10 -8.37
C ILE A 244 1.52 6.06 -8.24
N VAL A 245 2.04 5.85 -7.03
CA VAL A 245 3.13 4.89 -6.80
C VAL A 245 2.67 3.45 -7.00
N PHE A 246 1.52 3.05 -6.43
CA PHE A 246 1.02 1.68 -6.55
C PHE A 246 0.62 1.31 -7.98
N GLN A 247 0.04 2.25 -8.73
CA GLN A 247 -0.40 1.98 -10.09
C GLN A 247 0.74 1.95 -11.12
N LEU A 248 1.99 2.30 -10.76
CA LEU A 248 3.14 2.10 -11.63
C LEU A 248 3.38 0.61 -11.95
N ALA A 249 2.99 -0.31 -11.08
CA ALA A 249 3.10 -1.75 -11.36
C ALA A 249 2.05 -2.25 -12.38
N HIS A 250 1.02 -1.47 -12.68
CA HIS A 250 -0.13 -1.92 -13.47
C HIS A 250 -0.34 -1.10 -14.74
N THR A 251 -0.22 0.22 -14.64
CA THR A 251 -0.71 1.18 -15.65
C THR A 251 0.44 1.91 -16.35
N VAL A 252 1.49 1.18 -16.68
CA VAL A 252 2.63 1.66 -17.46
C VAL A 252 2.75 0.89 -18.77
N GLU A 253 3.45 1.46 -19.74
CA GLU A 253 3.67 0.81 -21.02
C GLU A 253 4.44 -0.51 -20.81
N HIS A 254 4.11 -1.53 -21.61
CA HIS A 254 4.78 -2.83 -21.67
C HIS A 254 4.53 -3.83 -20.53
N THR A 255 3.71 -3.53 -19.51
CA THR A 255 3.30 -4.57 -18.54
C THR A 255 2.34 -5.58 -19.18
N ALA A 256 2.56 -6.87 -18.91
CA ALA A 256 1.68 -7.94 -19.35
C ALA A 256 0.46 -8.08 -18.43
N PHE A 257 -0.67 -8.51 -18.99
CA PHE A 257 -1.88 -8.94 -18.28
C PHE A 257 -2.18 -10.41 -18.61
N PRO A 258 -1.52 -11.38 -17.96
CA PRO A 258 -1.67 -12.79 -18.31
C PRO A 258 -3.04 -13.33 -17.92
N VAL A 259 -3.68 -14.06 -18.82
CA VAL A 259 -4.97 -14.72 -18.58
C VAL A 259 -4.74 -16.22 -18.34
N PRO A 260 -5.17 -16.78 -17.20
CA PRO A 260 -5.09 -18.22 -16.96
C PRO A 260 -5.88 -19.02 -18.00
N HIS A 261 -5.40 -20.21 -18.36
CA HIS A 261 -6.08 -21.09 -19.31
C HIS A 261 -7.51 -21.43 -18.84
N ALA A 262 -8.52 -21.17 -19.68
CA ALA A 262 -9.95 -21.25 -19.32
C ALA A 262 -10.39 -22.56 -18.64
N VAL A 263 -9.88 -23.72 -19.11
CA VAL A 263 -10.23 -25.04 -18.55
C VAL A 263 -9.34 -25.45 -17.36
N THR A 264 -8.02 -25.29 -17.46
CA THR A 264 -7.07 -25.83 -16.48
C THR A 264 -6.74 -24.85 -15.34
N ASN A 265 -7.09 -23.57 -15.50
CA ASN A 265 -6.72 -22.47 -14.62
C ASN A 265 -5.21 -22.39 -14.35
N LYS A 266 -4.40 -22.71 -15.37
CA LYS A 266 -2.93 -22.68 -15.29
C LYS A 266 -2.37 -21.51 -16.09
N LEU A 267 -1.23 -20.99 -15.62
CA LEU A 267 -0.38 -20.05 -16.34
C LEU A 267 0.77 -20.81 -16.99
N GLU A 268 1.23 -20.32 -18.14
CA GLU A 268 2.31 -20.95 -18.92
C GLU A 268 3.68 -20.74 -18.27
N ASP A 269 3.88 -19.58 -17.67
CA ASP A 269 5.15 -19.17 -17.05
C ASP A 269 5.28 -19.68 -15.61
N GLU A 270 6.53 -19.84 -15.16
CA GLU A 270 6.82 -19.91 -13.72
C GLU A 270 6.60 -18.54 -13.07
N TRP A 271 6.33 -18.52 -11.76
CA TRP A 271 6.02 -17.30 -11.02
C TRP A 271 7.04 -16.16 -11.20
N ALA A 272 8.34 -16.46 -11.20
CA ALA A 272 9.37 -15.42 -11.32
C ALA A 272 9.39 -14.75 -12.71
N ILE A 273 9.10 -15.51 -13.77
CA ILE A 273 8.96 -14.94 -15.12
C ILE A 273 7.69 -14.10 -15.20
N HIS A 274 6.58 -14.59 -14.65
CA HIS A 274 5.34 -13.83 -14.55
C HIS A 274 5.57 -12.48 -13.87
N GLN A 275 6.16 -12.47 -12.68
CA GLN A 275 6.45 -11.24 -11.92
C GLN A 275 7.26 -10.22 -12.74
N LEU A 276 8.29 -10.64 -13.46
CA LEU A 276 9.08 -9.73 -14.30
C LEU A 276 8.33 -9.22 -15.54
N ARG A 277 7.34 -9.96 -16.04
CA ARG A 277 6.54 -9.53 -17.20
C ARG A 277 5.39 -8.60 -16.80
N THR A 278 4.91 -8.73 -15.57
CA THR A 278 3.75 -7.97 -15.07
C THR A 278 4.15 -6.71 -14.30
N THR A 279 5.41 -6.58 -13.91
CA THR A 279 5.91 -5.45 -13.11
C THR A 279 6.96 -4.67 -13.90
N ALA A 280 6.88 -3.35 -13.88
CA ALA A 280 7.82 -2.44 -14.54
C ALA A 280 8.95 -1.95 -13.62
#